data_AF-A0A2E0SYC4-F1
#
_entry.id   AF-A0A2E0SYC4-F1
#
_cell.length_a   1.000
_cell.length_b   1.000
_cell.length_c   1.000
_cell.angle_alpha   90.00
_cell.angle_beta   90.00
_cell.angle_gamma   90.00
#
_symmetry.space_group_name_H-M   'P 1'
#
loop_
_entity.id
_entity.type
_entity.pdbx_description
1 polymer ?
#
loop_
_entity_poly.entity_id
_entity_poly.type
_entity_poly.pdbx_seq_one_letter_code
_entity_poly.pdbx_strand_id
1 'polypeptide(L)'
;EPALSTALSDPVSVLAGDGPVAGRVTSAPFVRFPYPPGSIGASLFQYANSGHVALVGPAGFTDDACLRVSVVTEELRPLDTVTHGPCVETIGRDATVGCIGDTAILLALDIPTGEVALPEGGTGFADAIRLQLVADGAPDYEVLTVRGTIEVDPGSDIVIPRFGGQIGETIMFDTGAGRSGTCNLTGDFPRRP
;
A
#
# COMPACT_ATOMS: atom_id res chain seq x y z
N GLU A 1 12.08 -4.88 -16.63
CA GLU A 1 11.40 -3.57 -16.53
C GLU A 1 10.58 -3.63 -15.26
N PRO A 2 10.80 -2.75 -14.28
CA PRO A 2 10.05 -2.79 -13.03
C PRO A 2 8.58 -2.50 -13.33
N ALA A 3 7.71 -3.43 -12.95
CA ALA A 3 6.29 -3.21 -13.04
C ALA A 3 5.93 -2.24 -11.91
N LEU A 4 5.39 -1.06 -12.27
CA LEU A 4 4.79 -0.12 -11.30
C LEU A 4 3.48 -0.64 -10.69
N SER A 5 3.33 -1.96 -10.65
CA SER A 5 2.16 -2.69 -10.20
C SER A 5 2.58 -3.99 -9.54
N THR A 6 1.86 -4.40 -8.50
CA THR A 6 2.07 -5.66 -7.79
C THR A 6 0.74 -6.22 -7.30
N ALA A 7 0.73 -7.46 -6.83
CA ALA A 7 -0.40 -8.03 -6.12
C ALA A 7 0.01 -8.38 -4.70
N LEU A 8 -0.86 -8.13 -3.73
CA LEU A 8 -0.60 -8.51 -2.34
C LEU A 8 -0.76 -10.03 -2.23
N SER A 9 0.35 -10.76 -2.35
CA SER A 9 0.35 -12.22 -2.51
C SER A 9 1.23 -12.93 -1.49
N ASP A 10 2.05 -12.19 -0.73
CA ASP A 10 3.05 -12.76 0.16
C ASP A 10 2.53 -12.84 1.60
N PRO A 11 2.03 -14.01 2.04
CA PRO A 11 1.58 -14.19 3.40
C PRO A 11 2.73 -14.14 4.41
N VAL A 12 2.54 -13.38 5.48
CA VAL A 12 3.44 -13.39 6.64
C VAL A 12 2.60 -13.58 7.89
N SER A 13 2.91 -14.65 8.62
CA SER A 13 2.21 -14.99 9.85
C SER A 13 3.16 -15.42 10.95
N VAL A 14 2.99 -14.82 12.12
CA VAL A 14 3.76 -15.14 13.32
C VAL A 14 2.80 -15.35 14.48
N LEU A 15 2.88 -16.52 15.12
CA LEU A 15 2.02 -16.87 16.25
C LEU A 15 2.32 -16.00 17.47
N ALA A 16 1.28 -15.60 18.20
CA ALA A 16 1.44 -14.94 19.48
C ALA A 16 2.13 -15.88 20.49
N GLY A 17 2.99 -15.33 21.34
CA GLY A 17 3.62 -16.06 22.43
C GLY A 17 5.07 -15.67 22.69
N ASP A 18 5.63 -16.30 23.73
CA ASP A 18 7.00 -16.07 24.16
C ASP A 18 8.03 -16.81 23.30
N GLY A 19 9.28 -16.36 23.37
CA GLY A 19 10.41 -16.98 22.68
C GLY A 19 10.75 -16.35 21.32
N PRO A 20 11.77 -16.89 20.62
CA PRO A 20 12.30 -16.28 19.40
C PRO A 20 11.28 -16.27 18.26
N VAL A 21 11.13 -15.12 17.59
CA VAL A 21 10.23 -14.91 16.44
C VAL A 21 10.41 -16.00 15.38
N ALA A 22 11.65 -16.37 15.06
CA ALA A 22 11.97 -17.38 14.05
C ALA A 22 11.30 -18.74 14.30
N GLY A 23 11.08 -19.11 15.58
CA GLY A 23 10.38 -20.35 15.95
C GLY A 23 8.85 -20.25 15.92
N ARG A 24 8.31 -19.03 15.76
CA ARG A 24 6.87 -18.74 15.74
C ARG A 24 6.36 -18.34 14.35
N VAL A 25 7.26 -18.17 13.37
CA VAL A 25 6.90 -18.01 11.95
C VAL A 25 6.21 -19.29 11.48
N THR A 26 5.02 -19.14 10.91
CA THR A 26 4.21 -20.26 10.43
C THR A 26 3.56 -19.93 9.10
N SER A 27 2.82 -20.87 8.54
CA SER A 27 1.88 -20.63 7.46
C SER A 27 0.47 -20.55 8.03
N ALA A 28 -0.09 -19.36 8.14
CA ALA A 28 -1.48 -19.20 8.55
C ALA A 28 -2.41 -19.88 7.55
N PRO A 29 -3.45 -20.58 8.01
CA PRO A 29 -4.49 -21.06 7.12
C PRO A 29 -5.33 -19.84 6.71
N PHE A 30 -5.07 -19.29 5.52
CA PHE A 30 -5.77 -18.12 4.94
C PHE A 30 -7.25 -18.38 4.59
N VAL A 31 -7.92 -19.27 5.32
CA VAL A 31 -9.35 -19.58 5.14
C VAL A 31 -10.24 -18.44 5.63
N ARG A 32 -9.71 -17.54 6.47
CA ARG A 32 -10.38 -16.31 6.94
C ARG A 32 -9.35 -15.21 7.17
N PHE A 33 -8.93 -14.57 6.08
CA PHE A 33 -8.39 -13.22 6.09
C PHE A 33 -9.12 -12.42 5.04
N PRO A 34 -9.55 -11.16 5.32
CA PRO A 34 -10.80 -10.63 4.79
C PRO A 34 -10.87 -10.80 3.27
N TYR A 35 -9.70 -10.71 2.61
CA TYR A 35 -9.51 -11.16 1.23
C TYR A 35 -8.33 -12.13 1.06
N PRO A 36 -8.42 -13.12 0.14
CA PRO A 36 -7.35 -14.09 -0.12
C PRO A 36 -6.06 -13.46 -0.64
N PRO A 37 -4.88 -14.09 -0.44
CA PRO A 37 -3.65 -13.67 -1.12
C PRO A 37 -3.83 -13.59 -2.64
N GLY A 38 -3.35 -12.50 -3.23
CA GLY A 38 -3.46 -12.17 -4.64
C GLY A 38 -4.82 -11.58 -5.05
N SER A 39 -5.76 -11.35 -4.13
CA SER A 39 -7.05 -10.74 -4.48
C SER A 39 -6.97 -9.22 -4.68
N ILE A 40 -6.03 -8.55 -4.02
CA ILE A 40 -5.81 -7.10 -4.11
C ILE A 40 -4.57 -6.84 -4.97
N GLY A 41 -4.75 -6.08 -6.06
CA GLY A 41 -3.70 -5.50 -6.88
C GLY A 41 -3.40 -4.08 -6.44
N ALA A 42 -2.19 -3.60 -6.75
CA ALA A 42 -1.78 -2.24 -6.48
C ALA A 42 -0.96 -1.69 -7.63
N SER A 43 -1.10 -0.40 -7.92
CA SER A 43 -0.31 0.31 -8.93
C SER A 43 0.04 1.72 -8.48
N LEU A 44 1.25 2.17 -8.81
CA LEU A 44 1.75 3.50 -8.49
C LEU A 44 1.39 4.50 -9.60
N PHE A 45 0.90 5.67 -9.19
CA PHE A 45 0.49 6.76 -10.07
C PHE A 45 0.88 8.12 -9.51
N GLN A 46 0.88 9.14 -10.36
CA GLN A 46 0.97 10.54 -9.97
C GLN A 46 -0.34 11.26 -10.30
N TYR A 47 -0.87 12.01 -9.33
CA TYR A 47 -2.06 12.85 -9.47
C TYR A 47 -1.87 14.14 -8.68
N ALA A 48 -2.36 15.27 -9.19
CA ALA A 48 -2.21 16.58 -8.54
C ALA A 48 -0.78 16.88 -8.04
N ASN A 49 0.24 16.46 -8.79
CA ASN A 49 1.67 16.58 -8.46
C ASN A 49 2.15 15.80 -7.21
N SER A 50 1.34 14.87 -6.68
CA SER A 50 1.73 13.98 -5.58
C SER A 50 1.73 12.51 -6.03
N GLY A 51 2.53 11.69 -5.34
CA GLY A 51 2.59 10.25 -5.53
C GLY A 51 1.36 9.58 -4.91
N HIS A 52 0.85 8.56 -5.57
CA HIS A 52 -0.33 7.83 -5.12
C HIS A 52 -0.18 6.35 -5.40
N VAL A 53 -0.83 5.55 -4.58
CA VAL A 53 -1.05 4.14 -4.90
C VAL A 53 -2.54 3.89 -5.08
N ALA A 54 -2.90 3.29 -6.21
CA ALA A 54 -4.23 2.75 -6.42
C ALA A 54 -4.21 1.30 -5.96
N LEU A 55 -5.14 0.94 -5.09
CA LEU A 55 -5.41 -0.44 -4.68
C LEU A 55 -6.73 -0.86 -5.32
N VAL A 56 -6.74 -2.04 -5.94
CA VAL A 56 -7.90 -2.62 -6.63
C VAL A 56 -8.15 -4.01 -6.06
N GLY A 57 -9.36 -4.28 -5.61
CA GLY A 57 -9.70 -5.52 -4.91
C GLY A 57 -11.17 -5.90 -5.05
N PRO A 58 -11.58 -6.98 -4.35
CA PRO A 58 -12.97 -7.40 -4.29
C PRO A 58 -13.86 -6.32 -3.66
N ALA A 59 -15.14 -6.29 -4.04
CA ALA A 59 -16.15 -5.44 -3.42
C ALA A 59 -16.12 -5.52 -1.88
N GLY A 60 -16.22 -4.37 -1.22
CA GLY A 60 -16.21 -4.21 0.24
C GLY A 60 -14.83 -3.92 0.85
N PHE A 61 -13.73 -4.22 0.14
CA PHE A 61 -12.41 -4.20 0.77
C PHE A 61 -11.96 -2.81 1.22
N THR A 62 -12.45 -1.75 0.60
CA THR A 62 -12.10 -0.37 0.97
C THR A 62 -12.65 0.05 2.33
N ASP A 63 -13.68 -0.66 2.81
CA ASP A 63 -14.43 -0.32 4.02
C ASP A 63 -14.01 -1.19 5.21
N ASP A 64 -13.69 -2.47 4.97
CA ASP A 64 -13.44 -3.45 6.04
C ASP A 64 -11.99 -3.94 6.16
N ALA A 65 -11.09 -3.57 5.23
CA ALA A 65 -9.69 -3.97 5.26
C ALA A 65 -8.80 -2.94 5.96
N CYS A 66 -7.89 -3.40 6.83
CA CYS A 66 -6.79 -2.57 7.32
C CYS A 66 -5.64 -2.58 6.29
N LEU A 67 -5.38 -1.43 5.68
CA LEU A 67 -4.36 -1.23 4.66
C LEU A 67 -3.23 -0.38 5.21
N ARG A 68 -1.99 -0.85 5.01
CA ARG A 68 -0.78 -0.06 5.29
C ARG A 68 0.09 0.02 4.05
N VAL A 69 0.54 1.22 3.74
CA VAL A 69 1.43 1.47 2.60
C VAL A 69 2.61 2.30 3.07
N SER A 70 3.82 1.84 2.76
CA SER A 70 5.06 2.51 3.14
C SER A 70 5.93 2.79 1.93
N VAL A 71 6.42 4.02 1.81
CA VAL A 71 7.54 4.36 0.94
C VAL A 71 8.81 4.00 1.70
N VAL A 72 9.71 3.22 1.12
CA VAL A 72 10.91 2.74 1.79
C VAL A 72 12.17 2.89 0.94
N THR A 73 13.31 2.96 1.62
CA THR A 73 14.64 2.79 1.01
C THR A 73 14.94 1.32 0.70
N GLU A 74 16.05 1.05 0.01
CA GLU A 74 16.59 -0.30 -0.25
C GLU A 74 16.74 -1.11 1.04
N GLU A 75 17.18 -0.46 2.12
CA GLU A 75 17.33 -1.05 3.46
C GLU A 75 16.01 -1.15 4.24
N LEU A 76 14.88 -0.93 3.56
CA LEU A 76 13.52 -1.00 4.09
C LEU A 76 13.23 0.06 5.18
N ARG A 77 13.95 1.19 5.17
CA ARG A 77 13.69 2.31 6.07
C ARG A 77 12.47 3.08 5.59
N PRO A 78 11.44 3.29 6.44
CA PRO A 78 10.25 4.02 6.03
C PRO A 78 10.55 5.52 5.89
N LEU A 79 10.23 6.06 4.72
CA LEU A 79 10.27 7.50 4.41
C LEU A 79 8.88 8.15 4.58
N ASP A 80 7.83 7.40 4.23
CA ASP A 80 6.44 7.72 4.52
C ASP A 80 5.71 6.41 4.83
N THR A 81 4.70 6.48 5.70
CA THR A 81 3.82 5.35 5.97
C THR A 81 2.42 5.86 6.24
N VAL A 82 1.47 5.34 5.49
CA VAL A 82 0.05 5.64 5.63
C VAL A 82 -0.74 4.41 6.05
N THR A 83 -1.74 4.63 6.88
CA THR A 83 -2.70 3.61 7.32
C THR A 83 -4.12 4.03 6.92
N HIS A 84 -4.93 3.09 6.40
CA HIS A 84 -6.34 3.29 6.04
C HIS A 84 -7.18 2.09 6.51
N GLY A 85 -8.44 2.37 6.88
CA GLY A 85 -9.43 1.35 7.25
C GLY A 85 -9.49 1.06 8.75
N PRO A 86 -10.24 0.01 9.16
CA PRO A 86 -10.50 -0.32 10.57
C PRO A 86 -9.30 -1.03 11.24
N CYS A 87 -8.15 -0.38 11.22
CA CYS A 87 -6.92 -0.87 11.84
C CYS A 87 -6.99 -0.74 13.37
N VAL A 88 -6.61 -1.80 14.10
CA VAL A 88 -6.51 -1.75 15.57
C VAL A 88 -5.38 -0.82 16.02
N GLU A 89 -4.27 -0.83 15.28
CA GLU A 89 -3.14 0.07 15.50
C GLU A 89 -2.88 0.92 14.26
N THR A 90 -2.79 2.23 14.43
CA THR A 90 -2.36 3.16 13.38
C THR A 90 -0.85 3.28 13.41
N ILE A 91 -0.19 2.93 12.29
CA ILE A 91 1.26 3.13 12.11
C ILE A 91 1.47 4.19 11.03
N GLY A 92 2.34 5.16 11.30
CA GLY A 92 2.51 6.31 10.43
C GLY A 92 1.34 7.29 10.56
N ARG A 93 0.99 7.95 9.46
CA ARG A 93 -0.12 8.92 9.40
C ARG A 93 -1.39 8.28 8.84
N ASP A 94 -2.54 8.90 9.10
CA ASP A 94 -3.76 8.54 8.40
C ASP A 94 -3.63 8.82 6.91
N ALA A 95 -4.14 7.90 6.08
CA ALA A 95 -4.08 8.05 4.65
C ALA A 95 -5.02 9.17 4.18
N THR A 96 -4.50 10.04 3.31
CA THR A 96 -5.34 10.95 2.55
C THR A 96 -5.91 10.20 1.36
N VAL A 97 -7.24 10.08 1.32
CA VAL A 97 -7.95 9.31 0.30
C VAL A 97 -8.32 10.22 -0.87
N GLY A 98 -7.75 9.89 -2.02
CA GLY A 98 -7.94 10.64 -3.25
C GLY A 98 -9.15 10.28 -4.07
N CYS A 99 -9.53 9.02 -3.95
CA CYS A 99 -10.58 8.38 -4.70
C CYS A 99 -11.03 7.17 -3.88
N ILE A 100 -12.33 6.97 -3.73
CA ILE A 100 -12.87 5.80 -3.03
C ILE A 100 -14.09 5.24 -3.72
N GLY A 101 -14.18 3.93 -3.75
CA GLY A 101 -15.30 3.15 -4.26
C GLY A 101 -15.13 1.71 -3.81
N ASP A 102 -16.19 0.93 -3.96
CA ASP A 102 -16.29 -0.42 -3.40
C ASP A 102 -15.18 -1.40 -3.85
N THR A 103 -14.57 -1.14 -5.01
CA THR A 103 -13.55 -2.01 -5.65
C THR A 103 -12.21 -1.32 -5.90
N ALA A 104 -12.08 -0.03 -5.56
CA ALA A 104 -10.81 0.67 -5.68
C ALA A 104 -10.68 1.83 -4.68
N ILE A 105 -9.45 2.04 -4.21
CA ILE A 105 -9.10 3.20 -3.40
C ILE A 105 -7.76 3.77 -3.85
N LEU A 106 -7.65 5.10 -3.83
CA LEU A 106 -6.41 5.80 -4.12
C LEU A 106 -5.90 6.47 -2.86
N LEU A 107 -4.69 6.11 -2.42
CA LEU A 107 -4.06 6.65 -1.22
C LEU A 107 -2.88 7.54 -1.60
N ALA A 108 -2.81 8.75 -1.04
CA ALA A 108 -1.70 9.67 -1.27
C ALA A 108 -0.47 9.30 -0.46
N LEU A 109 0.68 9.31 -1.12
CA LEU A 109 2.00 9.01 -0.56
C LEU A 109 2.93 10.20 -0.73
N ASP A 110 3.69 10.51 0.31
CA ASP A 110 4.82 11.43 0.21
C ASP A 110 6.04 10.67 -0.30
N ILE A 111 6.17 10.59 -1.62
CA ILE A 111 7.35 10.01 -2.28
C ILE A 111 8.37 11.12 -2.49
N PRO A 112 9.50 11.15 -1.76
CA PRO A 112 10.51 12.17 -1.97
C PRO A 112 11.13 12.04 -3.36
N THR A 113 11.45 13.18 -3.96
CA THR A 113 12.18 13.23 -5.22
C THR A 113 13.67 13.36 -4.93
N GLY A 114 14.46 12.41 -5.41
CA GLY A 114 15.90 12.38 -5.19
C GLY A 114 16.28 11.88 -3.79
N GLU A 115 17.53 12.15 -3.42
CA GLU A 115 18.15 11.68 -2.20
C GLU A 115 17.63 12.46 -0.97
N VAL A 116 17.33 11.75 0.12
CA VAL A 116 16.89 12.34 1.39
C VAL A 116 17.81 11.96 2.54
N ALA A 117 17.97 12.86 3.50
CA ALA A 117 18.72 12.60 4.72
C ALA A 117 17.90 11.72 5.69
N LEU A 118 18.55 10.71 6.27
CA LEU A 118 17.92 9.80 7.21
C LEU A 118 18.11 10.28 8.66
N PRO A 119 17.12 10.10 9.57
CA PRO A 119 17.22 10.52 10.97
C PRO A 119 18.43 9.94 11.73
N GLU A 120 18.84 8.73 11.38
CA GLU A 120 19.99 8.01 11.93
C GLU A 120 21.35 8.49 11.37
N GLY A 121 21.32 9.39 10.38
CA GLY A 121 22.49 9.83 9.62
C GLY A 121 22.67 9.04 8.32
N GLY A 122 23.31 9.68 7.34
CA GLY A 122 23.38 9.16 5.97
C GLY A 122 22.19 9.61 5.13
N THR A 123 22.08 9.02 3.95
CA THR A 123 21.11 9.39 2.93
C THR A 123 20.54 8.16 2.23
N GLY A 124 19.36 8.29 1.62
CA GLY A 124 18.71 7.22 0.86
C GLY A 124 17.71 7.75 -0.16
N PHE A 125 17.22 6.85 -1.01
CA PHE A 125 16.21 7.13 -2.04
C PHE A 125 14.90 6.41 -1.71
N ALA A 126 13.82 6.81 -2.38
CA ALA A 126 12.60 6.01 -2.39
C ALA A 126 12.76 4.86 -3.39
N ASP A 127 13.14 3.68 -2.89
CA ASP A 127 13.47 2.51 -3.70
C ASP A 127 12.30 1.53 -3.86
N ALA A 128 11.32 1.58 -2.95
CA ALA A 128 10.15 0.71 -3.05
C ALA A 128 8.91 1.27 -2.33
N ILE A 129 7.76 0.79 -2.78
CA ILE A 129 6.48 0.95 -2.09
C ILE A 129 6.05 -0.43 -1.57
N ARG A 130 5.94 -0.55 -0.25
CA ARG A 130 5.49 -1.79 0.40
C ARG A 130 4.04 -1.66 0.82
N LEU A 131 3.25 -2.65 0.45
CA LEU A 131 1.83 -2.71 0.76
C LEU A 131 1.55 -3.88 1.68
N GLN A 132 0.64 -3.68 2.62
CA GLN A 132 0.21 -4.68 3.57
C GLN A 132 -1.30 -4.63 3.73
N LEU A 133 -1.95 -5.76 3.48
CA LEU A 133 -3.25 -6.06 4.05
C LEU A 133 -2.98 -6.64 5.43
N VAL A 134 -3.23 -5.83 6.46
CA VAL A 134 -3.09 -6.24 7.84
C VAL A 134 -4.40 -6.82 8.29
N ALA A 135 -4.31 -7.86 9.08
CA ALA A 135 -5.49 -8.50 9.53
C ALA A 135 -5.56 -8.61 11.04
N ASP A 136 -6.28 -7.64 11.55
CA ASP A 136 -6.49 -7.45 12.96
C ASP A 136 -7.64 -8.35 13.46
N GLY A 137 -7.62 -8.67 14.75
CA GLY A 137 -8.65 -9.51 15.38
C GLY A 137 -8.40 -11.02 15.32
N ALA A 138 -7.18 -11.46 14.97
CA ALA A 138 -6.74 -12.85 15.06
C ALA A 138 -5.83 -13.05 16.28
N PRO A 139 -6.38 -13.34 17.48
CA PRO A 139 -5.63 -13.30 18.74
C PRO A 139 -4.50 -14.34 18.83
N ASP A 140 -4.55 -15.39 18.00
CA ASP A 140 -3.51 -16.41 17.92
C ASP A 140 -2.21 -15.91 17.25
N TYR A 141 -2.23 -14.70 16.67
CA TYR A 141 -1.13 -14.14 15.88
C TYR A 141 -0.70 -12.76 16.38
N GLU A 142 0.61 -12.56 16.50
CA GLU A 142 1.19 -11.22 16.71
C GLU A 142 1.37 -10.45 15.40
N VAL A 143 1.55 -11.17 14.29
CA VAL A 143 1.66 -10.61 12.94
C VAL A 143 0.86 -11.49 12.01
N LEU A 144 -0.06 -10.87 11.28
CA LEU A 144 -0.82 -11.55 10.25
C LEU A 144 -1.11 -10.58 9.12
N THR A 145 -0.34 -10.71 8.03
CA THR A 145 -0.38 -9.77 6.92
C THR A 145 -0.24 -10.49 5.59
N VAL A 146 -0.85 -9.95 4.54
CA VAL A 146 -0.50 -10.27 3.16
C VAL A 146 0.19 -9.06 2.56
N ARG A 147 1.36 -9.28 1.95
CA ARG A 147 2.25 -8.21 1.51
C ARG A 147 2.42 -8.20 0.00
N GLY A 148 2.78 -7.03 -0.51
CA GLY A 148 3.25 -6.83 -1.88
C GLY A 148 4.26 -5.70 -1.90
N THR A 149 5.12 -5.68 -2.91
CA THR A 149 6.13 -4.64 -3.12
C THR A 149 6.10 -4.17 -4.56
N ILE A 150 6.12 -2.86 -4.76
CA ILE A 150 6.38 -2.21 -6.04
C ILE A 150 7.80 -1.64 -5.95
N GLU A 151 8.71 -2.11 -6.80
CA GLU A 151 10.05 -1.54 -6.89
C GLU A 151 10.02 -0.22 -7.66
N VAL A 152 10.74 0.76 -7.15
CA VAL A 152 10.92 2.09 -7.74
C VAL A 152 12.42 2.26 -7.90
N ASP A 153 12.95 2.00 -9.10
CA ASP A 153 14.39 2.17 -9.34
C ASP A 153 14.69 3.65 -9.59
N PRO A 154 15.42 4.35 -8.68
CA PRO A 154 15.73 5.76 -8.82
C PRO A 154 16.70 6.06 -9.98
N GLY A 155 17.44 5.05 -10.45
CA GLY A 155 18.35 5.14 -11.59
C GLY A 155 17.72 4.75 -12.94
N SER A 156 16.45 4.33 -12.93
CA SER A 156 15.72 3.95 -14.14
C SER A 156 14.94 5.12 -14.74
N ASP A 157 14.74 5.10 -16.06
CA ASP A 157 13.88 6.06 -16.79
C ASP A 157 12.36 5.87 -16.49
N ILE A 158 11.99 5.30 -15.34
CA ILE A 158 10.60 5.00 -15.02
C ILE A 158 9.83 6.29 -14.77
N VAL A 159 9.01 6.63 -15.77
CA VAL A 159 8.03 7.71 -15.65
C VAL A 159 6.82 7.16 -14.92
N ILE A 160 6.63 7.57 -13.66
CA ILE A 160 5.39 7.28 -12.93
C ILE A 160 4.21 7.84 -13.74
N PRO A 161 3.23 6.99 -14.13
CA PRO A 161 2.12 7.42 -14.95
C PRO A 161 1.34 8.54 -14.27
N ARG A 162 1.10 9.62 -15.01
CA ARG A 162 0.23 10.71 -14.59
C ARG A 162 -1.17 10.45 -15.11
N PHE A 163 -2.16 10.58 -14.26
CA PHE A 163 -3.55 10.62 -14.69
C PHE A 163 -4.19 11.96 -14.32
N GLY A 164 -5.23 12.34 -15.07
CA GLY A 164 -6.06 13.50 -14.81
C GLY A 164 -7.48 13.06 -14.44
N GLY A 165 -8.28 14.00 -13.95
CA GLY A 165 -9.68 13.75 -13.63
C GLY A 165 -10.23 14.88 -12.75
N GLN A 166 -11.51 15.14 -12.87
CA GLN A 166 -12.20 16.15 -12.07
C GLN A 166 -12.80 15.55 -10.80
N ILE A 167 -12.94 16.37 -9.75
CA ILE A 167 -13.63 15.95 -8.53
C ILE A 167 -15.05 15.53 -8.89
N GLY A 168 -15.49 14.38 -8.37
CA GLY A 168 -16.78 13.76 -8.68
C GLY A 168 -16.77 12.84 -9.91
N GLU A 169 -15.66 12.76 -10.65
CA GLU A 169 -15.51 11.83 -11.76
C GLU A 169 -15.22 10.41 -11.26
N THR A 170 -15.82 9.41 -11.90
CA THR A 170 -15.51 7.99 -11.68
C THR A 170 -14.28 7.61 -12.51
N ILE A 171 -13.24 7.15 -11.84
CA ILE A 171 -12.00 6.68 -12.46
C ILE A 171 -11.97 5.16 -12.40
N MET A 172 -11.46 4.54 -13.47
CA MET A 172 -11.19 3.11 -13.55
C MET A 172 -9.69 2.86 -13.50
N PHE A 173 -9.29 1.95 -12.61
CA PHE A 173 -7.92 1.46 -12.51
C PHE A 173 -7.85 0.02 -13.00
N ASP A 174 -6.84 -0.29 -13.80
CA ASP A 174 -6.45 -1.66 -14.16
C ASP A 174 -5.04 -1.90 -13.60
N THR A 175 -4.91 -2.90 -12.74
CA THR A 175 -3.65 -3.29 -12.09
C THR A 175 -3.03 -4.53 -12.74
N GLY A 176 -3.54 -4.94 -13.90
CA GLY A 176 -3.15 -6.14 -14.61
C GLY A 176 -3.78 -7.42 -14.04
N ALA A 177 -3.52 -8.54 -14.73
CA ALA A 177 -4.04 -9.87 -14.36
C ALA A 177 -5.57 -9.93 -14.14
N GLY A 178 -6.32 -9.12 -14.91
CA GLY A 178 -7.78 -9.09 -14.85
C GLY A 178 -8.36 -8.33 -13.65
N ARG A 179 -7.55 -7.56 -12.91
CA ARG A 179 -8.00 -6.76 -11.77
C ARG A 179 -8.27 -5.33 -12.18
N SER A 180 -9.54 -5.01 -12.36
CA SER A 180 -10.04 -3.66 -12.59
C SER A 180 -10.99 -3.22 -11.48
N GLY A 181 -10.89 -1.97 -11.06
CA GLY A 181 -11.76 -1.40 -10.04
C GLY A 181 -12.09 0.06 -10.34
N THR A 182 -13.15 0.57 -9.73
CA THR A 182 -13.60 1.94 -9.96
C THR A 182 -13.80 2.68 -8.65
N CYS A 183 -13.49 3.97 -8.64
CA CYS A 183 -13.73 4.84 -7.51
C CYS A 183 -14.08 6.25 -7.98
N ASN A 184 -14.70 7.04 -7.10
CA ASN A 184 -15.02 8.44 -7.37
C ASN A 184 -13.96 9.35 -6.79
N LEU A 185 -13.46 10.31 -7.57
CA LEU A 185 -12.50 11.31 -7.11
C LEU A 185 -13.14 12.22 -6.06
N THR A 186 -12.56 12.24 -4.86
CA THR A 186 -13.11 12.95 -3.68
C THR A 186 -12.51 14.34 -3.49
N GLY A 187 -11.36 14.63 -4.10
CA GLY A 187 -10.73 15.95 -4.09
C GLY A 187 -9.95 16.30 -2.83
N ASP A 188 -9.74 15.35 -1.92
CA ASP A 188 -9.18 15.60 -0.58
C ASP A 188 -7.65 15.72 -0.54
N PHE A 189 -7.01 16.05 -1.67
CA PHE A 189 -5.55 16.12 -1.72
C PHE A 189 -5.04 17.45 -1.17
N PRO A 190 -4.02 17.44 -0.30
CA PRO A 190 -3.33 18.66 0.06
C PRO A 190 -2.75 19.29 -1.20
N ARG A 191 -3.18 20.52 -1.52
CA ARG A 191 -2.46 21.36 -2.46
C ARG A 191 -1.11 21.64 -1.80
N ARG A 192 -0.02 21.04 -2.28
CA ARG A 192 1.30 21.55 -1.91
C ARG A 192 1.36 23.02 -2.39
N PRO A 193 1.72 23.97 -1.51
CA PRO A 193 1.81 25.39 -1.84
C PRO A 193 2.86 25.68 -2.93
#